data_AF-A0A7C5T852-F1
#
_entry.id   AF-A0A7C5T852-F1
#
_cell.length_a   1.000
_cell.length_b   1.000
_cell.length_c   1.000
_cell.angle_alpha   90.00
_cell.angle_beta   90.00
_cell.angle_gamma   90.00
#
_symmetry.space_group_name_H-M   'P 1'
#
loop_
_entity.id
_entity.type
_entity.pdbx_description
1 polymer ?
#
loop_
_entity_poly.entity_id
_entity_poly.type
_entity_poly.pdbx_seq_one_letter_code
_entity_poly.pdbx_strand_id
1 'polypeptide(L)'
;MSLTDVAQNLSDLHIYDPPYGEFTIARVLKESEGRWTPFFRGVRKGFTGIGNILDSRSKLYRYLGVGSDEEAYVKLLNALEKPGGLERISAWRDLYREVESLYDLPMVRYYEKEARPYITSGVVVGVGVDGVMNASIHRFSPIAARKAVIRLVPRHLYQIYKAGVEAGREVP
;
A
#
# COMPACT_ATOMS: atom_id res chain seq x y z
N MET A 1 -1.93 -16.22 1.29
CA MET A 1 -1.59 -15.37 2.45
C MET A 1 -2.16 -13.99 2.20
N SER A 2 -3.14 -13.57 3.01
CA SER A 2 -3.74 -12.23 2.95
C SER A 2 -3.10 -11.29 3.99
N LEU A 3 -3.30 -9.97 3.85
CA LEU A 3 -2.88 -9.00 4.87
C LEU A 3 -3.58 -9.26 6.22
N THR A 4 -4.83 -9.72 6.17
CA THR A 4 -5.61 -10.08 7.36
C THR A 4 -4.97 -11.27 8.08
N ASP A 5 -4.56 -12.30 7.33
CA ASP A 5 -3.89 -13.48 7.90
C ASP A 5 -2.57 -13.07 8.55
N VAL A 6 -1.81 -12.18 7.89
CA VAL A 6 -0.57 -11.64 8.46
C VAL A 6 -0.86 -10.92 9.77
N ALA A 7 -1.80 -9.97 9.77
CA ALA A 7 -2.13 -9.17 10.95
C ALA A 7 -2.61 -10.02 12.15
N GLN A 8 -3.39 -11.07 11.91
CA GLN A 8 -3.90 -11.98 12.96
C GLN A 8 -2.80 -12.81 13.63
N ASN A 9 -1.67 -13.04 12.95
CA ASN A 9 -0.57 -13.85 13.45
C ASN A 9 0.61 -13.03 13.99
N LEU A 10 0.47 -11.69 14.06
CA LEU A 10 1.48 -10.83 14.66
C LEU A 10 1.39 -10.85 16.18
N SER A 11 2.48 -11.24 16.85
CA SER A 11 2.60 -11.21 18.30
C SER A 11 2.88 -9.82 18.86
N ASP A 12 3.34 -8.88 18.04
CA ASP A 12 3.68 -7.50 18.40
C ASP A 12 2.57 -6.49 18.04
N LEU A 13 1.31 -6.95 17.97
CA LEU A 13 0.18 -6.09 17.63
C LEU A 13 -0.28 -5.25 18.82
N HIS A 14 -0.37 -3.94 18.65
CA HIS A 14 -0.94 -3.02 19.66
C HIS A 14 -2.19 -2.35 19.10
N ILE A 15 -3.33 -2.54 19.78
CA ILE A 15 -4.62 -2.04 19.32
C ILE A 15 -4.87 -0.63 19.84
N TYR A 16 -5.32 0.24 18.95
CA TYR A 16 -5.72 1.62 19.21
C TYR A 16 -7.19 1.81 18.80
N ASP A 17 -7.89 2.64 19.56
CA ASP A 17 -9.32 2.93 19.39
C ASP A 17 -9.56 4.43 19.15
N PRO A 18 -10.64 4.78 18.41
CA PRO A 18 -11.04 6.16 18.21
C PRO A 18 -11.61 6.79 19.51
N PRO A 19 -11.71 8.12 19.59
CA PRO A 19 -11.43 9.10 18.54
C PRO A 19 -9.93 9.38 18.35
N TYR A 20 -9.52 9.54 17.09
CA TYR A 20 -8.17 9.98 16.73
C TYR A 20 -8.19 11.49 16.47
N GLY A 21 -7.28 12.23 17.12
CA GLY A 21 -6.97 13.60 16.73
C GLY A 21 -6.20 13.65 15.42
N GLU A 22 -6.05 14.85 14.84
CA GLU A 22 -5.51 15.07 13.49
C GLU A 22 -4.17 14.37 13.23
N PHE A 23 -3.26 14.34 14.21
CA PHE A 23 -1.94 13.71 14.10
C PHE A 23 -1.76 12.48 15.00
N THR A 24 -2.83 11.98 15.64
CA THR A 24 -2.73 10.87 16.59
C THR A 24 -2.17 9.61 15.92
N ILE A 25 -2.69 9.25 14.75
CA ILE A 25 -2.23 8.06 14.00
C ILE A 25 -0.76 8.25 13.59
N ALA A 26 -0.40 9.42 13.06
CA ALA A 26 0.97 9.73 12.64
C ALA A 26 1.98 9.63 13.79
N ARG A 27 1.62 10.19 14.96
CA ARG A 27 2.44 10.10 16.18
C ARG A 27 2.65 8.66 16.61
N VAL A 28 1.58 7.87 16.68
CA VAL A 28 1.66 6.44 17.05
C VAL A 28 2.52 5.66 16.07
N LEU A 29 2.38 5.90 14.76
CA LEU A 29 3.22 5.28 13.73
C LEU A 29 4.70 5.62 13.95
N LYS A 30 5.02 6.87 14.31
CA LYS A 30 6.40 7.26 14.57
C LYS A 30 6.95 6.64 15.86
N GLU A 31 6.17 6.58 16.93
CA GLU A 31 6.58 6.02 18.23
C GLU A 31 6.78 4.50 18.17
N SER A 32 6.03 3.82 17.30
CA SER A 32 6.05 2.37 17.15
C SER A 32 7.10 1.85 16.16
N GLU A 33 7.76 2.74 15.42
CA GLU A 33 8.75 2.40 14.39
C GLU A 33 9.86 1.50 14.96
N GLY A 34 9.99 0.30 14.38
CA GLY A 34 10.93 -0.75 14.77
C GLY A 34 10.63 -1.46 16.09
N ARG A 35 9.51 -1.13 16.76
CA ARG A 35 9.20 -1.61 18.12
C ARG A 35 7.97 -2.52 18.18
N TRP A 36 6.85 -2.08 17.61
CA TRP A 36 5.60 -2.85 17.57
C TRP A 36 4.78 -2.48 16.34
N THR A 37 3.72 -3.23 16.08
CA THR A 37 2.81 -3.01 14.94
C THR A 37 1.50 -2.39 15.44
N PRO A 38 1.22 -1.10 15.20
CA PRO A 38 -0.04 -0.49 15.62
C PRO A 38 -1.19 -0.89 14.70
N PHE A 39 -2.29 -1.31 15.31
CA PHE A 39 -3.56 -1.60 14.65
C PHE A 39 -4.62 -0.62 15.13
N PHE A 40 -5.18 0.16 14.21
CA PHE A 40 -6.14 1.21 14.47
C PHE A 40 -7.54 0.73 14.08
N ARG A 41 -8.44 0.59 15.06
CA ARG A 41 -9.86 0.35 14.78
C ARG A 41 -10.54 1.65 14.37
N GLY A 42 -11.49 1.59 13.45
CA GLY A 42 -12.35 2.72 13.12
C GLY A 42 -11.62 3.99 12.66
N VAL A 43 -10.59 3.85 11.82
CA VAL A 43 -9.90 5.01 11.20
C VAL A 43 -10.88 5.85 10.37
N ARG A 44 -11.80 5.16 9.69
CA ARG A 44 -12.99 5.73 9.07
C ARG A 44 -14.12 4.70 9.13
N LYS A 45 -15.36 5.09 8.87
CA LYS A 45 -16.52 4.16 8.91
C LYS A 45 -16.28 2.94 8.01
N GLY A 46 -16.18 1.76 8.63
CA GLY A 46 -15.91 0.50 7.94
C GLY A 46 -14.46 0.30 7.49
N PHE A 47 -13.51 1.05 8.03
CA PHE A 47 -12.09 0.91 7.76
C PHE A 47 -11.28 0.79 9.05
N THR A 48 -10.36 -0.17 9.07
CA THR A 48 -9.28 -0.26 10.04
C THR A 48 -7.96 0.16 9.38
N GLY A 49 -7.00 0.56 10.18
CA GLY A 49 -5.64 0.86 9.72
C GLY A 49 -4.65 -0.05 10.41
N ILE A 50 -3.57 -0.38 9.72
CA ILE A 50 -2.42 -1.06 10.29
C ILE A 50 -1.17 -0.42 9.69
N GLY A 51 -0.17 -0.17 10.52
CA GLY A 51 1.10 0.42 10.06
C GLY A 51 2.28 -0.38 10.56
N ASN A 52 3.48 0.00 10.11
CA ASN A 52 4.73 -0.60 10.56
C ASN A 52 4.78 -2.13 10.44
N ILE A 53 4.04 -2.71 9.49
CA ILE A 53 4.08 -4.16 9.22
C ILE A 53 5.47 -4.58 8.76
N LEU A 54 6.13 -3.72 7.97
CA LEU A 54 7.45 -3.95 7.39
C LEU A 54 8.32 -2.69 7.53
N ASP A 55 8.77 -2.41 8.75
CA ASP A 55 9.56 -1.22 9.10
C ASP A 55 10.95 -1.54 9.68
N SER A 56 11.31 -2.82 9.74
CA SER A 56 12.61 -3.28 10.25
C SER A 56 13.14 -4.48 9.44
N ARG A 57 14.46 -4.69 9.48
CA ARG A 57 15.09 -5.89 8.90
C ARG A 57 14.56 -7.17 9.53
N SER A 58 14.35 -7.19 10.85
CA SER A 58 13.84 -8.37 11.55
C SER A 58 12.43 -8.77 11.08
N LYS A 59 11.55 -7.79 10.83
CA LYS A 59 10.23 -8.05 10.23
C LYS A 59 10.37 -8.52 8.78
N LEU A 60 11.23 -7.89 7.98
CA LEU A 60 11.50 -8.33 6.60
C LEU A 60 11.98 -9.78 6.54
N TYR A 61 12.94 -10.15 7.38
CA TYR A 61 13.49 -11.49 7.47
C TYR A 61 12.42 -12.53 7.83
N ARG A 62 11.53 -12.19 8.77
CA ARG A 62 10.40 -13.04 9.14
C ARG A 62 9.49 -13.33 7.95
N TYR A 63 9.11 -12.31 7.18
CA TYR A 63 8.25 -12.51 6.01
C TYR A 63 8.94 -13.23 4.86
N LEU A 64 10.24 -12.99 4.68
CA LEU A 64 11.03 -13.69 3.68
C LEU A 64 11.45 -15.09 4.14
N GLY A 65 11.33 -15.45 5.42
CA GLY A 65 11.82 -16.72 5.96
C GLY A 65 13.34 -16.88 5.78
N VAL A 66 14.09 -15.84 6.13
CA VAL A 66 15.56 -15.75 6.02
C VAL A 66 16.16 -15.27 7.33
N GLY A 67 17.47 -15.48 7.55
CA GLY A 67 18.19 -15.09 8.75
C GLY A 67 19.16 -13.92 8.59
N SER A 68 19.45 -13.51 7.35
CA SER A 68 20.47 -12.49 7.07
C SER A 68 20.13 -11.61 5.86
N ASP A 69 20.85 -10.50 5.71
CA ASP A 69 20.76 -9.65 4.53
C ASP A 69 21.14 -10.39 3.25
N GLU A 70 22.23 -11.16 3.28
CA GLU A 70 22.69 -11.93 2.13
C GLU A 70 21.60 -12.89 1.64
N GLU A 71 20.98 -13.64 2.55
CA GLU A 71 19.88 -14.54 2.22
C GLU A 71 18.65 -13.78 1.68
N ALA A 72 18.32 -12.62 2.27
CA ALA A 72 17.25 -11.77 1.78
C ALA A 72 17.51 -11.28 0.35
N TYR A 73 18.73 -10.80 0.08
CA TYR A 73 19.16 -10.36 -1.25
C TYR A 73 19.10 -11.49 -2.27
N VAL A 74 19.69 -12.65 -1.96
CA VAL A 74 19.66 -13.83 -2.83
C VAL A 74 18.22 -14.25 -3.13
N LYS A 75 17.34 -14.26 -2.12
CA LYS A 75 15.93 -14.64 -2.29
C LYS A 75 15.18 -13.66 -3.21
N LEU A 76 15.41 -12.36 -3.06
CA LEU A 76 14.81 -11.33 -3.91
C LEU A 76 15.33 -11.39 -5.35
N LEU A 77 16.64 -11.58 -5.54
CA LEU A 77 17.24 -11.73 -6.88
C LEU A 77 16.70 -12.97 -7.60
N ASN A 78 16.62 -14.10 -6.91
CA ASN A 78 16.04 -15.32 -7.46
C ASN A 78 14.57 -15.12 -7.90
N ALA A 79 13.78 -14.36 -7.12
CA ALA A 79 12.40 -14.04 -7.46
C ALA A 79 12.29 -13.10 -8.67
N LEU A 80 13.25 -12.19 -8.87
CA LEU A 80 13.33 -11.32 -10.04
C LEU A 80 13.71 -12.10 -11.31
N GLU A 81 14.64 -13.04 -11.21
CA GLU A 81 15.06 -13.87 -12.34
C GLU A 81 14.03 -14.94 -12.72
N LYS A 82 13.27 -15.44 -11.74
CA LYS A 82 12.29 -16.52 -11.92
C LYS A 82 10.95 -16.11 -11.28
N PRO A 83 10.25 -15.13 -11.86
CA PRO A 83 8.96 -14.68 -11.32
C PRO A 83 7.95 -15.83 -11.34
N GLY A 84 7.19 -15.95 -10.25
CA GLY A 84 6.08 -16.89 -10.19
C GLY A 84 4.98 -16.53 -11.19
N GLY A 85 4.27 -17.55 -11.70
CA GLY A 85 3.09 -17.34 -12.53
C GLY A 85 1.96 -16.70 -11.74
N LEU A 86 1.18 -15.84 -12.40
CA LEU A 86 -0.06 -15.30 -11.84
C LEU A 86 -1.24 -16.22 -12.21
N GLU A 87 -2.03 -16.59 -11.21
CA GLU A 87 -3.28 -17.32 -11.44
C GLU A 87 -4.44 -16.35 -11.69
N ARG A 88 -5.18 -16.57 -12.78
CA ARG A 88 -6.41 -15.82 -13.07
C ARG A 88 -7.59 -16.52 -12.42
N ILE A 89 -8.05 -15.98 -11.30
CA ILE A 89 -9.28 -16.43 -10.62
C ILE A 89 -10.52 -15.70 -11.19
N SER A 90 -11.70 -16.31 -11.15
CA SER A 90 -12.94 -15.79 -11.78
C SER A 90 -13.87 -15.03 -10.82
N ALA A 91 -13.81 -15.31 -9.51
CA ALA A 91 -14.68 -14.70 -8.49
C ALA A 91 -13.90 -13.64 -7.69
N TRP A 92 -14.07 -12.36 -8.02
CA TRP A 92 -13.38 -11.25 -7.36
C TRP A 92 -14.28 -10.35 -6.51
N ARG A 93 -15.62 -10.45 -6.65
CA ARG A 93 -16.56 -9.50 -6.03
C ARG A 93 -16.49 -9.44 -4.50
N ASP A 94 -16.09 -10.53 -3.85
CA ASP A 94 -15.98 -10.59 -2.38
C ASP A 94 -14.60 -10.14 -1.86
N LEU A 95 -13.63 -9.86 -2.76
CA LEU A 95 -12.26 -9.47 -2.39
C LEU A 95 -12.02 -7.95 -2.44
N TYR A 96 -12.96 -7.18 -2.98
CA TYR A 96 -12.87 -5.72 -3.02
C TYR A 96 -14.16 -5.09 -2.52
N ARG A 97 -14.03 -3.85 -2.05
CA ARG A 97 -15.16 -3.00 -1.67
C ARG A 97 -15.18 -1.79 -2.57
N GLU A 98 -16.28 -1.58 -3.26
CA GLU A 98 -16.50 -0.33 -3.97
C GLU A 98 -16.78 0.80 -2.97
N VAL A 99 -16.24 1.97 -3.28
CA VAL A 99 -16.52 3.21 -2.54
C VAL A 99 -17.19 4.19 -3.49
N GLU A 100 -18.27 4.82 -3.04
CA GLU A 100 -19.02 5.80 -3.83
C GLU A 100 -18.17 7.05 -4.12
N SER A 101 -17.36 7.44 -3.14
CA SER A 101 -16.47 8.58 -3.21
C SER A 101 -15.06 8.18 -2.78
N LEU A 102 -14.04 8.79 -3.38
CA LEU A 102 -12.66 8.71 -2.91
C LEU A 102 -12.49 9.41 -1.55
N TYR A 103 -13.39 10.32 -1.17
CA TYR A 103 -13.47 10.84 0.19
C TYR A 103 -13.91 9.76 1.19
N ASP A 104 -14.52 8.67 0.69
CA ASP A 104 -14.64 7.28 1.20
C ASP A 104 -13.54 6.76 2.12
N LEU A 105 -12.33 7.03 1.68
CA LEU A 105 -11.15 6.29 2.09
C LEU A 105 -10.59 6.85 3.40
N PRO A 106 -9.91 6.02 4.20
CA PRO A 106 -9.33 6.43 5.49
C PRO A 106 -8.05 7.26 5.28
N MET A 107 -8.23 8.49 4.81
CA MET A 107 -7.13 9.43 4.57
C MET A 107 -6.54 9.88 5.91
N VAL A 108 -5.22 9.79 6.06
CA VAL A 108 -4.52 10.17 7.29
C VAL A 108 -3.66 11.40 7.02
N ARG A 109 -3.65 12.33 7.98
CA ARG A 109 -2.69 13.44 8.01
C ARG A 109 -1.45 13.01 8.79
N TYR A 110 -0.30 13.03 8.14
CA TYR A 110 1.00 12.63 8.67
C TYR A 110 1.87 13.81 9.10
N TYR A 111 1.73 14.97 8.45
CA TYR A 111 2.58 16.13 8.71
C TYR A 111 1.79 17.44 8.74
N GLU A 112 2.18 18.36 9.62
CA GLU A 112 1.49 19.66 9.79
C GLU A 112 1.43 20.49 8.50
N LYS A 113 2.53 20.49 7.74
CA LYS A 113 2.70 21.30 6.53
C LYS A 113 2.29 20.59 5.24
N GLU A 114 1.76 19.37 5.31
CA GLU A 114 1.29 18.72 4.09
C GLU A 114 -0.01 19.37 3.59
N ALA A 115 -0.17 19.41 2.27
CA ALA A 115 -1.27 20.13 1.65
C ALA A 115 -2.64 19.50 1.94
N ARG A 116 -2.70 18.16 2.06
CA ARG A 116 -3.93 17.37 2.24
C ARG A 116 -3.58 16.02 2.90
N PRO A 117 -4.53 15.35 3.57
CA PRO A 117 -4.39 13.95 3.96
C PRO A 117 -4.15 13.03 2.75
N TYR A 118 -3.38 11.95 2.94
CA TYR A 118 -2.99 11.03 1.87
C TYR A 118 -3.33 9.56 2.23
N ILE A 119 -3.58 8.76 1.21
CA ILE A 119 -3.22 7.33 1.25
C ILE A 119 -1.74 7.25 0.90
N THR A 120 -0.96 6.49 1.68
CA THR A 120 0.51 6.39 1.51
C THR A 120 0.99 5.00 1.11
N SER A 121 0.19 3.96 1.36
CA SER A 121 0.49 2.55 1.07
C SER A 121 -0.38 1.98 -0.07
N GLY A 122 -0.92 2.82 -0.94
CA GLY A 122 -1.73 2.38 -2.08
C GLY A 122 -0.87 1.75 -3.17
N VAL A 123 -1.18 0.52 -3.56
CA VAL A 123 -0.57 -0.14 -4.72
C VAL A 123 -1.39 0.23 -5.95
N VAL A 124 -0.74 0.90 -6.90
CA VAL A 124 -1.31 1.26 -8.21
C VAL A 124 -0.81 0.26 -9.22
N VAL A 125 -1.74 -0.44 -9.86
CA VAL A 125 -1.48 -1.34 -10.97
C VAL A 125 -1.82 -0.60 -12.25
N GLY A 126 -0.90 -0.58 -13.20
CA GLY A 126 -1.12 -0.02 -14.54
C GLY A 126 -0.76 -1.04 -15.60
N VAL A 127 -1.54 -1.08 -16.68
CA VAL A 127 -1.31 -1.98 -17.83
C VAL A 127 -0.89 -1.18 -19.05
N GLY A 128 0.30 -1.49 -19.57
CA GLY A 128 0.85 -0.91 -20.80
C GLY A 128 0.07 -1.31 -22.04
N VAL A 129 0.25 -0.53 -23.11
CA VAL A 129 -0.36 -0.79 -24.43
C VAL A 129 0.10 -2.11 -25.05
N ASP A 130 1.27 -2.59 -24.63
CA ASP A 130 1.89 -3.87 -24.97
C ASP A 130 1.47 -5.02 -24.03
N GLY A 131 0.63 -4.72 -23.03
CA GLY A 131 0.19 -5.68 -22.02
C GLY A 131 1.11 -5.81 -20.81
N VAL A 132 2.24 -5.08 -20.75
CA VAL A 132 3.13 -5.11 -19.58
C VAL A 132 2.43 -4.51 -18.37
N MET A 133 2.41 -5.26 -17.27
CA MET A 133 1.82 -4.81 -16.02
C MET A 133 2.89 -4.27 -15.07
N ASN A 134 2.59 -3.17 -14.38
CA ASN A 134 3.42 -2.66 -13.30
C ASN A 134 2.57 -2.44 -12.04
N ALA A 135 3.03 -2.95 -10.90
CA ALA A 135 2.48 -2.64 -9.59
C ALA A 135 3.50 -1.78 -8.81
N SER A 136 3.09 -0.58 -8.37
CA SER A 136 3.97 0.33 -7.63
C SER A 136 3.21 1.05 -6.52
N ILE A 137 3.93 1.40 -5.44
CA ILE A 137 3.35 2.14 -4.32
C ILE A 137 3.34 3.63 -4.65
N HIS A 138 2.18 4.25 -4.52
CA HIS A 138 2.04 5.69 -4.69
C HIS A 138 1.18 6.29 -3.59
N ARG A 139 1.55 7.51 -3.20
CA ARG A 139 0.65 8.36 -2.42
C ARG A 139 -0.31 9.11 -3.33
N PHE A 140 -1.55 9.22 -2.90
CA PHE A 140 -2.55 10.04 -3.59
C PHE A 140 -3.52 10.70 -2.61
N SER A 141 -4.07 11.85 -3.04
CA SER A 141 -5.15 12.54 -2.34
C SER A 141 -6.31 12.79 -3.32
N PRO A 142 -7.57 12.65 -2.88
CA PRO A 142 -8.73 13.02 -3.69
C PRO A 142 -8.76 14.54 -3.95
N ILE A 143 -9.10 14.91 -5.18
CA ILE A 143 -9.42 16.30 -5.57
C ILE A 143 -10.90 16.47 -5.97
N ALA A 144 -11.60 15.36 -6.17
CA ALA A 144 -13.05 15.28 -6.31
C ALA A 144 -13.53 13.88 -5.89
N ALA A 145 -14.84 13.66 -5.84
CA ALA A 145 -15.42 12.37 -5.43
C ALA A 145 -14.91 11.17 -6.26
N ARG A 146 -14.61 11.37 -7.55
CA ARG A 146 -14.10 10.31 -8.45
C ARG A 146 -12.77 10.69 -9.13
N LYS A 147 -12.00 11.61 -8.54
CA LYS A 147 -10.70 12.04 -9.08
C LYS A 147 -9.68 12.21 -7.96
N ALA A 148 -8.47 11.71 -8.16
CA ALA A 148 -7.32 11.92 -7.28
C ALA A 148 -6.12 12.40 -8.08
N VAL A 149 -5.18 13.04 -7.40
CA VAL A 149 -3.88 13.38 -7.97
C VAL A 149 -2.84 12.41 -7.44
N ILE A 150 -2.09 11.83 -8.36
CA ILE A 150 -0.96 10.95 -8.11
C ILE A 150 0.30 11.61 -8.63
N ARG A 151 1.39 11.54 -7.85
CA ARG A 151 2.71 11.95 -8.33
C ARG A 151 3.33 10.79 -9.10
N LEU A 152 3.51 10.98 -10.40
CA LEU A 152 4.30 10.08 -11.23
C LEU A 152 5.72 10.62 -11.37
N VAL A 153 6.69 9.79 -11.00
CA VAL A 153 8.12 10.06 -11.22
C VAL A 153 8.61 9.25 -12.42
N PRO A 154 9.70 9.64 -13.11
CA PRO A 154 10.25 8.89 -14.24
C PRO A 154 10.74 7.48 -13.87
N ARG A 155 9.79 6.55 -13.83
CA ARG A 155 9.87 5.12 -13.48
C ARG A 155 8.87 4.35 -14.36
N HIS A 156 8.69 3.05 -14.13
CA HIS A 156 7.86 2.18 -15.00
C HIS A 156 6.43 2.69 -15.21
N LEU A 157 5.69 3.05 -14.15
CA LEU A 157 4.31 3.55 -14.30
C LEU A 157 4.24 4.84 -15.15
N TYR A 158 5.24 5.72 -15.04
CA TYR A 158 5.31 6.92 -15.88
C TYR A 158 5.56 6.60 -17.35
N GLN A 159 6.43 5.61 -17.64
CA GLN A 159 6.66 5.16 -19.02
C GLN A 159 5.40 4.54 -19.62
N ILE A 160 4.69 3.69 -18.86
CA ILE A 160 3.39 3.13 -19.24
C ILE A 160 2.39 4.24 -19.54
N TYR A 161 2.26 5.23 -18.65
CA TYR A 161 1.38 6.39 -18.85
C TYR A 161 1.73 7.17 -20.11
N LYS A 162 3.00 7.49 -20.33
CA LYS A 162 3.47 8.22 -21.51
C LYS A 162 3.16 7.47 -22.81
N ALA A 163 3.45 6.17 -22.87
CA ALA A 163 3.17 5.34 -24.03
C ALA A 163 1.66 5.27 -24.34
N GLY A 164 0.82 5.18 -23.30
CA GLY A 164 -0.64 5.26 -23.44
C GLY A 164 -1.09 6.56 -24.08
N VAL A 165 -0.62 7.70 -23.56
CA VAL A 165 -0.93 9.03 -24.10
C VAL A 165 -0.46 9.17 -25.56
N GLU A 166 0.76 8.73 -25.87
CA GLU A 166 1.32 8.76 -27.24
C GLU A 166 0.49 7.89 -28.20
N ALA A 167 -0.14 6.81 -27.71
CA ALA A 167 -1.06 5.96 -28.47
C ALA A 167 -2.53 6.44 -28.45
N GLY A 168 -2.84 7.57 -27.81
CA GLY A 168 -4.21 8.08 -27.68
C GLY A 168 -5.11 7.22 -26.80
N ARG A 169 -4.56 6.48 -25.84
CA ARG A 169 -5.28 5.58 -24.92
C ARG A 169 -5.09 6.00 -23.47
N GLU A 170 -6.13 5.84 -22.67
CA GLU A 170 -6.00 5.90 -21.21
C GLU A 170 -5.30 4.63 -20.69
N VAL A 171 -4.58 4.76 -19.58
CA VAL A 171 -3.99 3.62 -18.88
C VAL A 171 -4.99 3.11 -17.84
N PRO A 172 -5.47 1.87 -17.97
CA PRO A 172 -6.31 1.23 -16.96
C PRO A 172 -5.51 0.82 -15.72
#